data_AF-A0A7C1IQ01-F1
#
_entry.id   AF-A0A7C1IQ01-F1
#
_cell.length_a   1.000
_cell.length_b   1.000
_cell.length_c   1.000
_cell.angle_alpha   90.00
_cell.angle_beta   90.00
_cell.angle_gamma   90.00
#
_symmetry.space_group_name_H-M   'P 1'
#
loop_
_entity.id
_entity.type
_entity.pdbx_description
1 polymer ?
#
loop_
_entity_poly.entity_id
_entity_poly.type
_entity_poly.pdbx_seq_one_letter_code
_entity_poly.pdbx_strand_id
1 'polypeptide(L)'
;MKGTEMVEEPSGTIDVKRFGARGDGRIDDTNAIQHAIDACAESGGGVVFLPTGRYRIDGALELKRGVIIRGSGGAVDGWGMPTVLEAYNRDRSVITATWQSGVQYLEIYYPEQRLEPDGLIPYPWSIYGSGENVSIIGVSLRNSYDGINLTAACRHLVRDVHGSPLHTGLYVDQCYDVGRIENVHYWPFNGPE
;
A
#
# COMPACT_ATOMS: atom_id res chain seq x y z
N MET A 1 15.42 -17.88 21.12
CA MET A 1 14.80 -17.85 19.78
C MET A 1 13.31 -18.04 19.99
N LYS A 2 12.52 -16.96 20.04
CA LYS A 2 11.06 -17.05 20.06
C LYS A 2 10.61 -16.99 18.59
N GLY A 3 9.91 -18.04 18.16
CA GLY A 3 9.43 -18.18 16.79
C GLY A 3 8.48 -17.04 16.45
N THR A 4 8.63 -16.53 15.23
CA THR A 4 7.71 -15.58 14.61
C THR A 4 6.32 -16.20 14.59
N GLU A 5 5.39 -15.67 15.37
CA GLU A 5 3.97 -16.04 15.26
C GLU A 5 3.50 -15.61 13.86
N MET A 6 3.21 -16.60 13.02
CA MET A 6 2.51 -16.41 11.76
C MET A 6 1.10 -15.93 12.11
N VAL A 7 0.73 -14.72 11.70
CA VAL A 7 -0.64 -14.23 11.83
C VAL A 7 -1.54 -15.14 10.99
N GLU A 8 -2.46 -15.84 11.67
CA GLU A 8 -3.40 -16.78 11.06
C GLU A 8 -4.30 -16.07 10.03
N GLU A 9 -4.53 -16.69 8.87
CA GLU A 9 -5.43 -16.17 7.82
C GLU A 9 -6.82 -15.90 8.41
N PRO A 10 -7.36 -14.66 8.34
CA PRO A 10 -8.71 -14.42 8.82
C PRO A 10 -9.70 -15.22 7.95
N SER A 11 -10.69 -15.86 8.58
CA SER A 11 -11.75 -16.59 7.87
C SER A 11 -12.50 -15.63 6.92
N GLY A 12 -12.70 -16.05 5.67
CA GLY A 12 -13.33 -15.21 4.63
C GLY A 12 -12.38 -14.30 3.84
N THR A 13 -11.07 -14.53 3.90
CA THR A 13 -10.07 -13.82 3.08
C THR A 13 -9.74 -14.55 1.78
N ILE A 14 -9.35 -13.78 0.75
CA ILE A 14 -8.81 -14.28 -0.51
C ILE A 14 -7.29 -14.11 -0.49
N ASP A 15 -6.55 -15.23 -0.46
CA ASP A 15 -5.09 -15.24 -0.53
C ASP A 15 -4.59 -15.10 -1.98
N VAL A 16 -3.73 -14.11 -2.23
CA VAL A 16 -3.09 -13.87 -3.54
C VAL A 16 -2.27 -15.06 -4.06
N LYS A 17 -1.77 -15.93 -3.18
CA LYS A 17 -1.03 -17.14 -3.58
C LYS A 17 -1.90 -18.09 -4.41
N ARG A 18 -3.22 -18.11 -4.17
CA ARG A 18 -4.18 -18.91 -4.96
C ARG A 18 -4.31 -18.42 -6.41
N PHE A 19 -3.90 -17.17 -6.67
CA PHE A 19 -3.93 -16.52 -7.98
C PHE A 19 -2.55 -16.51 -8.65
N GLY A 20 -1.56 -17.17 -8.05
CA GLY A 20 -0.22 -17.32 -8.62
C GLY A 20 0.80 -16.27 -8.19
N ALA A 21 0.47 -15.40 -7.24
CA ALA A 21 1.45 -14.44 -6.71
C ALA A 21 2.58 -15.19 -6.00
N ARG A 22 3.83 -14.89 -6.33
CA ARG A 22 5.02 -15.55 -5.78
C ARG A 22 5.54 -14.88 -4.53
N GLY A 23 5.52 -13.54 -4.46
CA GLY A 23 6.08 -12.80 -3.33
C GLY A 23 7.58 -13.04 -3.14
N ASP A 24 8.32 -13.26 -4.23
CA ASP A 24 9.76 -13.53 -4.25
C ASP A 24 10.63 -12.31 -4.63
N GLY A 25 10.00 -11.18 -4.97
CA GLY A 25 10.64 -9.93 -5.40
C GLY A 25 11.26 -10.01 -6.79
N ARG A 26 11.03 -11.09 -7.54
CA ARG A 26 11.66 -11.33 -8.85
C ARG A 26 10.64 -11.39 -9.97
N ILE A 27 9.56 -12.15 -9.77
CA ILE A 27 8.48 -12.25 -10.74
C ILE A 27 7.47 -11.15 -10.47
N ASP A 28 7.01 -10.50 -11.54
CA ASP A 28 5.94 -9.52 -11.45
C ASP A 28 4.64 -10.19 -10.97
N ASP A 29 4.16 -9.75 -9.81
CA ASP A 29 2.98 -10.26 -9.13
C ASP A 29 1.73 -9.42 -9.44
N THR A 30 1.86 -8.35 -10.24
CA THR A 30 0.78 -7.39 -10.50
C THR A 30 -0.52 -8.07 -10.93
N ASN A 31 -0.48 -8.91 -11.97
CA ASN A 31 -1.70 -9.54 -12.51
C ASN A 31 -2.31 -10.55 -11.53
N ALA A 32 -1.49 -11.30 -10.79
CA ALA A 32 -1.97 -12.26 -9.82
C ALA A 32 -2.71 -11.57 -8.66
N ILE A 33 -2.15 -10.47 -8.16
CA ILE A 33 -2.78 -9.67 -7.10
C ILE A 33 -4.05 -8.99 -7.63
N GLN A 34 -4.03 -8.45 -8.85
CA GLN A 34 -5.23 -7.84 -9.45
C GLN A 34 -6.37 -8.86 -9.62
N HIS A 35 -6.09 -10.08 -10.09
CA HIS A 35 -7.12 -11.12 -10.16
C HIS A 35 -7.70 -11.50 -8.80
N ALA A 36 -6.89 -11.50 -7.73
CA ALA A 36 -7.37 -11.72 -6.38
C ALA A 36 -8.30 -10.59 -5.91
N ILE A 37 -7.98 -9.34 -6.24
CA ILE A 37 -8.82 -8.15 -5.99
C ILE A 37 -10.15 -8.26 -6.73
N ASP A 38 -10.12 -8.63 -8.02
CA ASP A 38 -11.32 -8.75 -8.83
C ASP A 38 -12.23 -9.86 -8.32
N ALA A 39 -11.68 -11.04 -7.99
CA ALA A 39 -12.45 -12.14 -7.40
C ALA A 39 -13.05 -11.80 -6.03
N CYS A 40 -12.34 -11.00 -5.23
CA CYS A 40 -12.86 -10.50 -3.95
C CYS A 40 -14.04 -9.55 -4.15
N ALA A 41 -13.94 -8.65 -5.13
CA ALA A 41 -15.03 -7.75 -5.49
C ALA A 41 -16.27 -8.51 -5.98
N GLU A 42 -16.08 -9.50 -6.85
CA GLU A 42 -17.15 -10.37 -7.37
C GLU A 42 -17.85 -11.17 -6.26
N SER A 43 -17.13 -11.45 -5.18
CA SER A 43 -17.67 -12.12 -3.98
C SER A 43 -18.37 -11.17 -3.00
N GLY A 44 -18.53 -9.89 -3.35
CA GLY A 44 -19.19 -8.87 -2.54
C GLY A 44 -18.25 -8.00 -1.70
N GLY A 45 -16.94 -8.07 -1.94
CA GLY A 45 -15.91 -7.38 -1.18
C GLY A 45 -15.31 -8.25 -0.06
N GLY A 46 -14.46 -7.64 0.76
CA GLY A 46 -13.74 -8.34 1.82
C GLY A 46 -12.25 -8.04 1.80
N VAL A 47 -11.44 -9.01 2.23
CA VAL A 47 -10.00 -8.85 2.38
C VAL A 47 -9.25 -9.72 1.39
N VAL A 48 -8.38 -9.09 0.61
CA VAL A 48 -7.32 -9.74 -0.18
C VAL A 48 -6.06 -9.78 0.67
N PHE A 49 -5.67 -10.97 1.08
CA PHE A 49 -4.54 -11.19 1.96
C PHE A 49 -3.26 -11.45 1.18
N LEU A 50 -2.19 -10.74 1.54
CA LEU A 50 -0.84 -10.91 1.01
C LEU A 50 0.05 -11.45 2.13
N PRO A 51 0.36 -12.76 2.13
CA PRO A 51 1.30 -13.33 3.07
C PRO A 51 2.66 -12.64 3.02
N THR A 52 3.47 -12.85 4.06
CA THR A 52 4.85 -12.38 4.14
C THR A 52 5.61 -12.65 2.84
N GLY A 53 6.27 -11.63 2.30
CA GLY A 53 6.98 -11.71 1.02
C GLY A 53 7.25 -10.34 0.41
N ARG A 54 8.04 -10.33 -0.66
CA ARG A 54 8.32 -9.16 -1.49
C ARG A 54 7.60 -9.32 -2.82
N TYR A 55 6.66 -8.47 -3.14
CA TYR A 55 5.85 -8.58 -4.36
C TYR A 55 6.31 -7.51 -5.33
N ARG A 56 6.91 -7.93 -6.45
CA ARG A 56 7.32 -6.99 -7.51
C ARG A 56 6.08 -6.50 -8.24
N ILE A 57 5.88 -5.19 -8.28
CA ILE A 57 4.75 -4.53 -8.94
C ILE A 57 5.26 -3.66 -10.09
N ASP A 58 5.17 -4.19 -11.30
CA ASP A 58 5.56 -3.49 -12.53
C ASP A 58 4.41 -2.68 -13.16
N GLY A 59 3.16 -2.93 -12.72
CA GLY A 59 1.98 -2.17 -13.11
C GLY A 59 1.35 -1.41 -11.96
N ALA A 60 0.02 -1.42 -11.88
CA ALA A 60 -0.75 -0.75 -10.82
C ALA A 60 -1.85 -1.70 -10.32
N LEU A 61 -2.24 -1.53 -9.06
CA LEU A 61 -3.31 -2.27 -8.41
C LEU A 61 -4.53 -1.37 -8.20
N GLU A 62 -5.64 -1.75 -8.81
CA GLU A 62 -6.90 -1.01 -8.71
C GLU A 62 -7.83 -1.72 -7.74
N LEU A 63 -7.94 -1.19 -6.52
CA LEU A 63 -8.89 -1.73 -5.54
C LEU A 63 -10.31 -1.42 -5.98
N LYS A 64 -11.16 -2.44 -5.89
CA LYS A 64 -12.60 -2.30 -6.12
C LYS A 64 -13.32 -1.94 -4.82
N ARG A 65 -14.56 -1.48 -4.97
CA ARG A 65 -15.40 -1.08 -3.84
C ARG A 65 -15.52 -2.19 -2.80
N GLY A 66 -15.31 -1.87 -1.53
CA GLY A 66 -15.42 -2.83 -0.44
C GLY A 66 -14.25 -3.82 -0.33
N VAL A 67 -13.21 -3.69 -1.14
CA VAL A 67 -12.01 -4.54 -1.09
C VAL A 67 -10.92 -3.89 -0.25
N ILE A 68 -10.38 -4.64 0.70
CA ILE A 68 -9.20 -4.26 1.47
C ILE A 68 -8.04 -5.15 1.04
N ILE A 69 -6.93 -4.56 0.62
CA ILE A 69 -5.67 -5.28 0.47
C ILE A 69 -4.92 -5.23 1.81
N ARG A 70 -4.49 -6.39 2.30
CA ARG A 70 -3.91 -6.52 3.64
C ARG A 70 -2.66 -7.39 3.63
N GLY A 71 -1.55 -6.85 4.12
CA GLY A 71 -0.34 -7.62 4.39
C GLY A 71 -0.40 -8.41 5.71
N SER A 72 0.64 -9.19 5.98
CA SER A 72 0.77 -9.98 7.21
C SER A 72 1.26 -9.18 8.42
N GLY A 73 1.45 -7.85 8.28
CA GLY A 73 2.03 -7.01 9.33
C GLY A 73 1.20 -6.94 10.62
N GLY A 74 1.90 -7.01 11.75
CA GLY A 74 1.38 -6.77 13.10
C GLY A 74 2.38 -5.93 13.91
N ALA A 75 1.84 -4.94 14.64
CA ALA A 75 2.49 -3.96 15.53
C ALA A 75 3.55 -3.04 14.89
N VAL A 76 3.37 -1.75 15.14
CA VAL A 76 4.01 -0.55 14.57
C VAL A 76 5.40 -0.29 15.16
N ASP A 77 6.11 -1.35 15.57
CA ASP A 77 7.10 -1.27 16.65
C ASP A 77 8.56 -1.38 16.17
N GLY A 78 8.82 -1.17 14.87
CA GLY A 78 10.16 -0.89 14.36
C GLY A 78 10.60 -1.75 13.19
N TRP A 79 10.58 -1.13 12.01
CA TRP A 79 11.33 -1.47 10.80
C TRP A 79 10.96 -2.79 10.09
N GLY A 80 10.37 -2.65 8.91
CA GLY A 80 10.11 -3.74 7.96
C GLY A 80 8.75 -4.38 8.19
N MET A 81 7.77 -4.04 7.34
CA MET A 81 6.55 -4.85 7.25
C MET A 81 6.92 -6.19 6.58
N PRO A 82 6.41 -7.33 7.07
CA PRO A 82 6.68 -8.64 6.47
C PRO A 82 6.15 -8.76 5.02
N THR A 83 5.15 -7.95 4.66
CA THR A 83 4.64 -7.82 3.29
C THR A 83 5.13 -6.51 2.68
N VAL A 84 5.92 -6.60 1.61
CA VAL A 84 6.48 -5.46 0.89
C VAL A 84 6.00 -5.48 -0.56
N LEU A 85 5.43 -4.37 -1.03
CA LEU A 85 5.17 -4.10 -2.45
C LEU A 85 6.34 -3.31 -3.00
N GLU A 86 7.06 -3.89 -3.95
CA GLU A 86 8.20 -3.26 -4.62
C GLU A 86 7.73 -2.61 -5.91
N ALA A 87 7.62 -1.28 -5.88
CA ALA A 87 7.09 -0.50 -6.98
C ALA A 87 8.17 -0.18 -8.02
N TYR A 88 7.95 -0.62 -9.26
CA TYR A 88 8.82 -0.33 -10.40
C TYR A 88 8.14 0.52 -11.48
N ASN A 89 6.82 0.62 -11.46
CA ASN A 89 6.07 1.42 -12.42
C ASN A 89 6.24 2.93 -12.14
N ARG A 90 6.27 3.74 -13.21
CA ARG A 90 6.42 5.21 -13.14
C ARG A 90 5.28 5.98 -13.78
N ASP A 91 4.29 5.28 -14.33
CA ASP A 91 3.21 5.89 -15.10
C ASP A 91 1.96 6.17 -14.25
N ARG A 92 1.74 5.41 -13.17
CA ARG A 92 0.53 5.47 -12.35
C ARG A 92 0.83 5.26 -10.87
N SER A 93 -0.15 5.53 -10.03
CA SER A 93 -0.08 5.14 -8.62
C SER A 93 0.01 3.62 -8.48
N VAL A 94 0.83 3.15 -7.54
CA VAL A 94 0.99 1.72 -7.26
C VAL A 94 -0.34 1.12 -6.82
N ILE A 95 -1.06 1.83 -5.95
CA ILE A 95 -2.41 1.46 -5.53
C ILE A 95 -3.36 2.62 -5.82
N THR A 96 -4.49 2.31 -6.46
CA THR A 96 -5.66 3.19 -6.53
C THR A 96 -6.77 2.60 -5.65
N ALA A 97 -7.15 3.32 -4.59
CA ALA A 97 -8.20 2.93 -3.65
C ALA A 97 -9.44 3.80 -3.85
N THR A 98 -10.55 3.20 -4.27
CA THR A 98 -11.82 3.92 -4.46
C THR A 98 -12.92 3.35 -3.59
N TRP A 99 -13.82 4.21 -3.10
CA TRP A 99 -15.09 3.87 -2.43
C TRP A 99 -15.05 2.64 -1.50
N GLN A 100 -14.96 2.86 -0.19
CA GLN A 100 -15.03 1.80 0.84
C GLN A 100 -13.93 0.73 0.71
N SER A 101 -12.84 1.02 0.02
CA SER A 101 -11.67 0.15 -0.07
C SER A 101 -10.58 0.58 0.90
N GLY A 102 -9.54 -0.25 1.05
CA GLY A 102 -8.43 0.14 1.90
C GLY A 102 -7.15 -0.65 1.71
N VAL A 103 -6.07 -0.08 2.27
CA VAL A 103 -4.73 -0.65 2.28
C VAL A 103 -4.31 -0.80 3.73
N GLN A 104 -3.90 -2.02 4.11
CA GLN A 104 -3.60 -2.32 5.50
C GLN A 104 -2.32 -3.15 5.68
N TYR A 105 -1.52 -2.80 6.71
CA TYR A 105 -0.46 -3.64 7.25
C TYR A 105 0.57 -4.17 6.25
N LEU A 106 1.00 -3.31 5.32
CA LEU A 106 2.02 -3.59 4.32
C LEU A 106 2.93 -2.38 4.13
N GLU A 107 4.05 -2.61 3.47
CA GLU A 107 4.94 -1.54 3.06
C GLU A 107 4.94 -1.38 1.54
N ILE A 108 5.05 -0.15 1.07
CA ILE A 108 5.35 0.18 -0.32
C ILE A 108 6.79 0.70 -0.36
N TYR A 109 7.63 0.02 -1.14
CA TYR A 109 9.04 0.32 -1.29
C TYR A 109 9.36 0.63 -2.76
N TYR A 110 10.19 1.64 -3.00
CA TYR A 110 10.69 2.01 -4.31
C TYR A 110 12.19 1.68 -4.43
N PRO A 111 12.54 0.50 -4.98
CA PRO A 111 13.94 0.03 -4.99
C PRO A 111 14.85 0.84 -5.92
N GLU A 112 14.27 1.49 -6.94
CA GLU A 112 15.00 2.28 -7.93
C GLU A 112 15.06 3.78 -7.60
N GLN A 113 14.48 4.22 -6.49
CA GLN A 113 14.58 5.61 -6.07
C GLN A 113 16.00 5.91 -5.59
N ARG A 114 16.60 6.96 -6.14
CA ARG A 114 17.95 7.42 -5.82
C ARG A 114 18.10 8.90 -6.18
N LEU A 115 19.13 9.54 -5.61
CA LEU A 115 19.50 10.90 -5.98
C LEU A 115 20.23 10.88 -7.34
N GLU A 116 19.71 11.63 -8.30
CA GLU A 116 20.34 11.90 -9.59
C GLU A 116 20.96 13.31 -9.60
N PRO A 117 21.84 13.64 -10.56
CA PRO A 117 22.43 14.98 -10.66
C PRO A 117 21.42 16.14 -10.76
N ASP A 118 20.23 15.88 -11.32
CA ASP A 118 19.13 16.84 -11.50
C ASP A 118 18.05 16.78 -10.41
N GLY A 119 18.18 15.87 -9.44
CA GLY A 119 17.28 15.74 -8.30
C GLY A 119 16.85 14.31 -8.03
N LEU A 120 15.80 14.15 -7.22
CA LEU A 120 15.18 12.84 -6.99
C LEU A 120 14.36 12.42 -8.20
N ILE A 121 14.32 11.11 -8.48
CA ILE A 121 13.49 10.55 -9.55
C ILE A 121 12.01 10.74 -9.18
N PRO A 122 11.21 11.48 -9.98
CA PRO A 122 9.79 11.62 -9.71
C PRO A 122 9.07 10.27 -9.89
N TYR A 123 8.26 9.90 -8.90
CA TYR A 123 7.31 8.80 -9.00
C TYR A 123 5.89 9.31 -8.73
N PRO A 124 4.86 8.74 -9.36
CA PRO A 124 3.48 8.99 -8.98
C PRO A 124 3.21 8.63 -7.51
N TRP A 125 2.08 9.09 -6.99
CA TRP A 125 1.60 8.78 -5.64
C TRP A 125 1.64 7.27 -5.37
N SER A 126 2.23 6.85 -4.25
CA SER A 126 2.20 5.44 -3.83
C SER A 126 0.77 4.93 -3.69
N ILE A 127 -0.10 5.75 -3.09
CA ILE A 127 -1.53 5.48 -2.97
C ILE A 127 -2.30 6.72 -3.44
N TYR A 128 -3.17 6.53 -4.43
CA TYR A 128 -4.20 7.49 -4.78
C TYR A 128 -5.55 7.01 -4.27
N GLY A 129 -6.25 7.81 -3.48
CA GLY A 129 -7.55 7.51 -2.92
C GLY A 129 -8.61 8.53 -3.33
N SER A 130 -9.82 8.07 -3.66
CA SER A 130 -10.96 8.93 -3.99
C SER A 130 -12.31 8.28 -3.67
N GLY A 131 -13.39 9.08 -3.68
CA GLY A 131 -14.73 8.64 -3.30
C GLY A 131 -14.96 8.74 -1.79
N GLU A 132 -15.55 7.73 -1.17
CA GLU A 132 -15.88 7.79 0.27
C GLU A 132 -15.36 6.58 1.05
N ASN A 133 -14.94 6.78 2.30
CA ASN A 133 -14.48 5.73 3.23
C ASN A 133 -13.26 4.94 2.74
N VAL A 134 -12.32 5.60 2.06
CA VAL A 134 -11.00 5.00 1.81
C VAL A 134 -10.24 4.92 3.14
N SER A 135 -9.66 3.76 3.44
CA SER A 135 -8.87 3.55 4.65
C SER A 135 -7.42 3.14 4.35
N ILE A 136 -6.47 3.77 5.00
CA ILE A 136 -5.03 3.49 4.89
C ILE A 136 -4.50 3.33 6.31
N ILE A 137 -4.23 2.09 6.72
CA ILE A 137 -3.97 1.75 8.12
C ILE A 137 -2.69 0.92 8.25
N GLY A 138 -1.73 1.35 9.07
CA GLY A 138 -0.52 0.55 9.31
C GLY A 138 0.32 0.37 8.05
N VAL A 139 0.38 1.41 7.21
CA VAL A 139 1.14 1.37 5.95
C VAL A 139 2.48 2.06 6.14
N SER A 140 3.55 1.42 5.65
CA SER A 140 4.86 2.06 5.57
C SER A 140 5.22 2.50 4.15
N LEU A 141 5.78 3.70 4.01
CA LEU A 141 6.23 4.26 2.74
C LEU A 141 7.77 4.41 2.74
N ARG A 142 8.48 3.54 2.02
CA ARG A 142 9.94 3.58 1.96
C ARG A 142 10.41 4.10 0.60
N ASN A 143 11.15 5.21 0.61
CA ASN A 143 11.70 5.87 -0.56
C ASN A 143 10.63 6.29 -1.60
N SER A 144 9.38 6.45 -1.19
CA SER A 144 8.35 7.05 -2.04
C SER A 144 8.78 8.47 -2.42
N TYR A 145 8.57 8.87 -3.67
CA TYR A 145 8.65 10.29 -4.02
C TYR A 145 7.43 11.01 -3.42
N ASP A 146 6.26 10.70 -3.97
CA ASP A 146 4.97 11.10 -3.44
C ASP A 146 4.27 9.91 -2.76
N GLY A 147 3.79 10.13 -1.54
CA GLY A 147 3.24 9.10 -0.66
C GLY A 147 1.77 8.85 -0.93
N ILE A 148 0.89 9.61 -0.28
CA ILE A 148 -0.56 9.41 -0.32
C ILE A 148 -1.25 10.66 -0.85
N ASN A 149 -2.15 10.50 -1.81
CA ASN A 149 -3.07 11.55 -2.27
C ASN A 149 -4.51 11.12 -2.06
N LEU A 150 -5.28 11.98 -1.37
CA LEU A 150 -6.69 11.79 -1.02
C LEU A 150 -7.55 12.94 -1.56
N THR A 151 -7.28 13.39 -2.79
CA THR A 151 -8.13 14.35 -3.50
C THR A 151 -9.51 13.74 -3.75
N ALA A 152 -10.55 14.43 -3.26
CA ALA A 152 -11.94 13.98 -3.34
C ALA A 152 -12.21 12.63 -2.63
N ALA A 153 -11.41 12.30 -1.60
CA ALA A 153 -11.66 11.18 -0.70
C ALA A 153 -12.35 11.66 0.58
N CYS A 154 -13.67 11.65 0.59
CA CYS A 154 -14.48 12.00 1.76
C CYS A 154 -14.49 10.88 2.80
N ARG A 155 -14.58 11.22 4.09
CA ARG A 155 -14.62 10.24 5.20
C ARG A 155 -13.45 9.27 5.20
N HIS A 156 -12.29 9.69 4.70
CA HIS A 156 -11.09 8.87 4.70
C HIS A 156 -10.58 8.64 6.13
N LEU A 157 -9.89 7.52 6.33
CA LEU A 157 -9.15 7.22 7.55
C LEU A 157 -7.70 6.91 7.20
N VAL A 158 -6.79 7.76 7.63
CA VAL A 158 -5.34 7.50 7.59
C VAL A 158 -4.88 7.30 9.01
N ARG A 159 -4.37 6.10 9.34
CA ARG A 159 -3.95 5.78 10.70
C ARG A 159 -2.69 4.93 10.73
N ASP A 160 -1.81 5.18 11.69
CA ASP A 160 -0.61 4.36 11.91
C ASP A 160 0.28 4.30 10.65
N VAL A 161 0.37 5.39 9.89
CA VAL A 161 1.16 5.47 8.66
C VAL A 161 2.53 6.06 8.98
N HIS A 162 3.60 5.43 8.49
CA HIS A 162 4.95 5.91 8.77
C HIS A 162 5.89 5.73 7.57
N GLY A 163 6.95 6.52 7.47
CA GLY A 163 7.92 6.31 6.39
C GLY A 163 8.81 7.50 6.07
N SER A 164 9.39 7.43 4.88
CA SER A 164 10.34 8.41 4.35
C SER A 164 9.93 8.84 2.92
N PRO A 165 8.75 9.49 2.76
CA PRO A 165 8.43 10.15 1.50
C PRO A 165 9.39 11.32 1.25
N LEU A 166 9.86 11.46 0.02
CA LEU A 166 10.95 12.37 -0.34
C LEU A 166 10.48 13.69 -0.99
N HIS A 167 9.21 13.78 -1.36
CA HIS A 167 8.57 15.00 -1.86
C HIS A 167 7.30 15.32 -1.05
N THR A 168 6.14 14.74 -1.37
CA THR A 168 4.92 14.93 -0.57
C THR A 168 4.51 13.65 0.15
N GLY A 169 4.43 13.68 1.49
CA GLY A 169 4.04 12.50 2.25
C GLY A 169 2.54 12.18 2.24
N LEU A 170 1.71 13.20 2.47
CA LEU A 170 0.25 13.09 2.48
C LEU A 170 -0.36 14.38 1.95
N TYR A 171 -1.19 14.25 0.93
CA TYR A 171 -1.94 15.35 0.33
C TYR A 171 -3.45 15.06 0.42
N VAL A 172 -4.20 16.02 0.93
CA VAL A 172 -5.67 15.94 1.04
C VAL A 172 -6.23 17.23 0.47
N ASP A 173 -7.13 17.09 -0.50
CA ASP A 173 -7.85 18.21 -1.10
C ASP A 173 -9.26 17.78 -1.51
N GLN A 174 -10.16 18.75 -1.74
CA GLN A 174 -11.53 18.49 -2.18
C GLN A 174 -12.29 17.48 -1.28
N CYS A 175 -11.94 17.43 0.01
CA CYS A 175 -12.60 16.60 1.01
C CYS A 175 -13.74 17.38 1.64
N TYR A 176 -14.97 17.14 1.15
CA TYR A 176 -16.17 17.87 1.58
C TYR A 176 -16.86 17.30 2.82
N ASP A 177 -16.33 16.19 3.36
CA ASP A 177 -16.80 15.53 4.59
C ASP A 177 -15.61 15.27 5.54
N VAL A 178 -15.87 14.66 6.70
CA VAL A 178 -14.89 14.53 7.80
C VAL A 178 -13.85 13.46 7.53
N GLY A 179 -12.65 13.86 7.10
CA GLY A 179 -11.46 13.01 7.10
C GLY A 179 -10.86 12.83 8.50
N ARG A 180 -10.18 11.70 8.75
CA ARG A 180 -9.42 11.45 9.98
C ARG A 180 -7.99 11.04 9.65
N ILE A 181 -7.04 11.71 10.28
CA ILE A 181 -5.60 11.43 10.16
C ILE A 181 -5.05 11.33 11.57
N GLU A 182 -4.53 10.16 11.94
CA GLU A 182 -4.09 9.84 13.30
C GLU A 182 -2.78 9.06 13.26
N ASN A 183 -1.86 9.33 14.17
CA ASN A 183 -0.61 8.56 14.32
C ASN A 183 0.18 8.42 12.99
N VAL A 184 0.36 9.53 12.26
CA VAL A 184 1.13 9.58 11.01
C VAL A 184 2.50 10.19 11.27
N HIS A 185 3.57 9.50 10.88
CA HIS A 185 4.93 9.93 11.15
C HIS A 185 5.86 9.82 9.94
N TYR A 186 6.37 10.95 9.45
CA TYR A 186 7.30 10.98 8.32
C TYR A 186 8.68 11.50 8.74
N TRP A 187 9.72 10.77 8.36
CA TRP A 187 11.12 11.14 8.59
C TRP A 187 11.90 11.16 7.28
N PRO A 188 12.42 12.32 6.85
CA PRO A 188 13.16 12.44 5.58
C PRO A 188 14.62 11.96 5.66
N PHE A 189 15.10 11.53 6.82
CA PHE A 189 16.53 11.27 7.04
C PHE A 189 17.01 9.88 6.56
N ASN A 190 16.10 8.98 6.21
CA ASN A 190 16.45 7.65 5.67
C ASN A 190 16.37 7.64 4.14
N GLY A 191 16.86 8.69 3.50
CA GLY A 191 16.90 8.78 2.04
C GLY A 191 17.67 7.62 1.39
N PRO A 192 17.49 7.40 0.09
CA PRO A 192 18.19 6.34 -0.62
C PRO A 192 19.72 6.47 -0.44
N GLU A 193 20.38 5.34 -0.17
CA GLU A 193 21.85 5.22 -0.12
C GLU A 193 22.51 5.54 -1.47
#